data_AF-A0A2D5WDK7-F1
#
_entry.id   AF-A0A2D5WDK7-F1
#
_cell.length_a   1.000
_cell.length_b   1.000
_cell.length_c   1.000
_cell.angle_alpha   90.00
_cell.angle_beta   90.00
_cell.angle_gamma   90.00
#
_symmetry.space_group_name_H-M   'P 1'
#
loop_
_entity.id
_entity.type
_entity.pdbx_description
1 polymer ?
#
loop_
_entity_poly.entity_id
_entity_poly.type
_entity_poly.pdbx_seq_one_letter_code
_entity_poly.pdbx_strand_id
1 'polypeptide(L)'
;MDALGLSSSTANLARSAALLWHDHLDESHTVSQDIGSADGSFLHGIMHRREPDYPNAKYWFRRTGDHPCYSSLANQVEAYLGVIGGEALAKRLVPGAQWDPFGFVDAVESAMHNGQHVDALQNIQRLEFESLVASFLA
;
A
#
# COMPACT_ATOMS: atom_id res chain seq x y z
N MET A 1 24.65 3.63 -10.24
CA MET A 1 23.56 3.91 -11.18
C MET A 1 23.42 2.70 -12.06
N ASP A 2 22.24 2.08 -12.07
CA ASP A 2 21.91 0.96 -12.94
C ASP A 2 21.52 1.44 -14.36
N ALA A 3 20.97 0.55 -15.19
CA ALA A 3 20.51 0.86 -16.54
C ALA A 3 19.40 1.94 -16.59
N LEU A 4 18.74 2.21 -15.47
CA LEU A 4 17.69 3.22 -15.33
C LEU A 4 18.19 4.51 -14.65
N GLY A 5 19.49 4.59 -14.31
CA GLY A 5 20.04 5.74 -13.61
C GLY A 5 19.62 5.82 -12.14
N LEU A 6 19.15 4.73 -11.54
CA LEU A 6 18.69 4.69 -10.15
C LEU A 6 19.83 4.38 -9.18
N SER A 7 19.70 4.87 -7.95
CA SER A 7 20.51 4.39 -6.83
C SER A 7 20.24 2.90 -6.58
N SER A 8 21.19 2.16 -6.02
CA SER A 8 20.99 0.72 -5.76
C SER A 8 19.81 0.47 -4.81
N SER A 9 19.56 1.37 -3.85
CA SER A 9 18.39 1.29 -2.95
C SER A 9 17.08 1.53 -3.70
N THR A 10 17.02 2.55 -4.56
CA THR A 10 15.82 2.84 -5.36
C THR A 10 15.54 1.74 -6.39
N ALA A 11 16.58 1.17 -6.99
CA ALA A 11 16.46 0.04 -7.92
C ALA A 11 15.84 -1.19 -7.24
N ASN A 12 16.24 -1.50 -6.00
CA ASN A 12 15.66 -2.61 -5.23
C ASN A 12 14.20 -2.35 -4.85
N LEU A 13 13.85 -1.13 -4.45
CA LEU A 13 12.46 -0.74 -4.20
C LEU A 13 11.61 -0.89 -5.47
N ALA A 14 12.08 -0.35 -6.59
CA ALA A 14 11.41 -0.46 -7.88
C ALA A 14 11.21 -1.92 -8.31
N ARG A 15 12.24 -2.76 -8.12
CA ARG A 15 12.17 -4.20 -8.40
C ARG A 15 11.12 -4.89 -7.52
N SER A 16 11.15 -4.66 -6.22
CA SER A 16 10.20 -5.25 -5.27
C SER A 16 8.77 -4.83 -5.58
N ALA A 17 8.55 -3.55 -5.89
CA ALA A 17 7.26 -3.02 -6.30
C ALA A 17 6.77 -3.68 -7.59
N ALA A 18 7.61 -3.74 -8.63
CA ALA A 18 7.25 -4.37 -9.90
C ALA A 18 6.87 -5.85 -9.74
N LEU A 19 7.62 -6.61 -8.93
CA LEU A 19 7.28 -7.99 -8.60
C LEU A 19 5.92 -8.08 -7.91
N LEU A 20 5.68 -7.24 -6.91
CA LEU A 20 4.41 -7.21 -6.19
C LEU A 20 3.25 -6.88 -7.13
N TRP A 21 3.41 -5.90 -8.02
CA TRP A 21 2.39 -5.52 -9.00
C TRP A 21 1.96 -6.69 -9.90
N HIS A 22 2.88 -7.59 -10.22
CA HIS A 22 2.66 -8.77 -11.07
C HIS A 22 2.35 -10.06 -10.29
N ASP A 23 1.89 -9.96 -9.04
CA ASP A 23 1.54 -11.10 -8.19
C ASP A 23 2.72 -12.05 -7.84
N HIS A 24 3.97 -11.59 -8.04
CA HIS A 24 5.17 -12.29 -7.60
C HIS A 24 5.47 -11.97 -6.13
N LEU A 25 4.59 -12.44 -5.23
CA LEU A 25 4.60 -12.11 -3.80
C LEU A 25 5.90 -12.61 -3.13
N ASP A 26 6.28 -13.87 -3.35
CA ASP A 26 7.49 -14.48 -2.76
C ASP A 26 8.77 -13.77 -3.20
N GLU A 27 8.89 -13.46 -4.49
CA GLU A 27 10.04 -12.75 -5.02
C GLU A 27 10.06 -11.30 -4.54
N SER A 28 8.90 -10.64 -4.45
CA SER A 28 8.80 -9.30 -3.86
C SER A 28 9.24 -9.32 -2.40
N HIS A 29 8.75 -10.27 -1.60
CA HIS A 29 9.12 -10.45 -0.20
C HIS A 29 10.63 -10.66 -0.05
N THR A 30 11.22 -11.51 -0.90
CA THR A 30 12.67 -11.78 -0.92
C THR A 30 13.49 -10.51 -1.13
N VAL A 31 13.02 -9.56 -1.95
CA VAL A 31 13.72 -8.29 -2.17
C VAL A 31 13.47 -7.31 -1.03
N SER A 32 12.22 -7.14 -0.63
CA SER A 32 11.82 -6.13 0.36
C SER A 32 12.29 -6.43 1.78
N GLN A 33 12.52 -7.71 2.14
CA GLN A 33 13.00 -8.08 3.49
C GLN A 33 14.38 -7.51 3.82
N ASP A 34 15.20 -7.25 2.81
CA ASP A 34 16.52 -6.67 2.98
C ASP A 34 16.50 -5.13 2.93
N ILE A 35 15.32 -4.51 2.72
CA ILE A 35 15.13 -3.07 2.64
C ILE A 35 14.66 -2.52 3.99
N GLY A 36 15.61 -2.15 4.85
CA GLY A 36 15.36 -1.58 6.18
C GLY A 36 14.84 -0.13 6.20
N SER A 37 13.99 0.27 5.25
CA SER A 37 13.40 1.62 5.16
C SER A 37 11.88 1.61 5.38
N ALA A 38 11.30 2.80 5.50
CA ALA A 38 9.85 2.97 5.56
C ALA A 38 9.16 2.48 4.27
N ASP A 39 9.75 2.75 3.09
CA ASP A 39 9.25 2.25 1.80
C ASP A 39 9.28 0.72 1.71
N GLY A 40 10.38 0.08 2.17
CA GLY A 40 10.50 -1.37 2.22
C GLY A 40 9.46 -2.01 3.13
N SER A 41 9.27 -1.42 4.32
CA SER A 41 8.22 -1.83 5.26
C SER A 41 6.82 -1.65 4.68
N PHE A 42 6.59 -0.60 3.88
CA PHE A 42 5.31 -0.38 3.21
C PHE A 42 5.04 -1.49 2.17
N LEU A 43 6.01 -1.80 1.31
CA LEU A 43 5.88 -2.90 0.35
C LEU A 43 5.57 -4.24 1.03
N HIS A 44 6.21 -4.53 2.17
CA HIS A 44 5.89 -5.67 3.02
C HIS A 44 4.46 -5.66 3.56
N GLY A 45 3.98 -4.52 4.04
CA GLY A 45 2.61 -4.36 4.51
C GLY A 45 1.58 -4.67 3.43
N ILE A 46 1.80 -4.18 2.20
CA ILE A 46 0.93 -4.47 1.05
C ILE A 46 0.99 -5.95 0.70
N MET A 47 2.20 -6.52 0.66
CA MET A 47 2.43 -7.93 0.31
C MET A 47 1.69 -8.87 1.26
N HIS A 48 1.88 -8.74 2.58
CA HIS A 48 1.19 -9.59 3.56
C HIS A 48 -0.32 -9.38 3.58
N ARG A 49 -0.83 -8.17 3.29
CA ARG A 49 -2.28 -7.96 3.13
C ARG A 49 -2.85 -8.76 1.95
N ARG A 50 -2.04 -9.01 0.91
CA ARG A 50 -2.40 -9.84 -0.26
C ARG A 50 -2.17 -11.34 -0.04
N GLU A 51 -1.44 -11.75 1.00
CA GLU A 51 -1.29 -13.14 1.48
C GLU A 51 -2.36 -13.57 2.50
N PRO A 52 -3.43 -12.79 2.64
CA PRO A 52 -4.28 -12.76 3.84
C PRO A 52 -3.61 -12.87 5.22
N ASP A 53 -2.37 -12.40 5.40
CA ASP A 53 -1.68 -12.34 6.70
C ASP A 53 -1.84 -10.95 7.34
N TYR A 54 -3.07 -10.66 7.78
CA TYR A 54 -3.44 -9.32 8.29
C TYR A 54 -2.66 -8.87 9.54
N PRO A 55 -2.39 -9.74 10.55
CA PRO A 55 -1.57 -9.34 11.70
C PRO A 55 -0.16 -8.91 11.28
N ASN A 56 0.45 -9.62 10.34
CA ASN A 56 1.79 -9.30 9.86
C ASN A 56 1.80 -8.06 8.95
N ALA A 57 0.76 -7.88 8.12
CA ALA A 57 0.56 -6.64 7.37
C ALA A 57 0.55 -5.42 8.32
N LYS A 58 -0.20 -5.50 9.43
CA LYS A 58 -0.23 -4.44 10.45
C LYS A 58 1.12 -4.23 11.14
N TYR A 59 1.85 -5.31 11.41
CA TYR A 59 3.21 -5.21 11.95
C TYR A 59 4.12 -4.38 11.03
N TRP A 60 4.08 -4.63 9.73
CA TRP A 60 4.88 -3.89 8.75
C TRP A 60 4.41 -2.46 8.53
N PHE A 61 3.09 -2.22 8.47
CA PHE A 61 2.56 -0.84 8.44
C PHE A 61 2.92 -0.04 9.70
N ARG A 62 3.07 -0.69 10.85
CA ARG A 62 3.59 -0.02 12.05
C ARG A 62 5.07 0.38 11.90
N ARG A 63 5.86 -0.40 11.15
CA ARG A 63 7.26 -0.07 10.83
C ARG A 63 7.40 1.01 9.76
N THR A 64 6.42 1.11 8.86
CA THR A 64 6.33 2.22 7.89
C THR A 64 6.26 3.57 8.58
N GLY A 65 5.51 3.67 9.69
CA GLY A 65 5.35 4.94 10.43
C GLY A 65 4.54 5.97 9.64
N ASP A 66 4.85 7.25 9.84
CA ASP A 66 4.21 8.37 9.13
C ASP A 66 4.88 8.61 7.77
N HIS A 67 4.39 7.90 6.74
CA HIS A 67 5.01 7.92 5.43
C HIS A 67 4.71 9.22 4.67
N PRO A 68 5.69 9.87 4.01
CA PRO A 68 5.45 11.12 3.28
C PRO A 68 4.36 11.06 2.20
N CYS A 69 4.09 9.87 1.64
CA CYS A 69 3.05 9.72 0.60
C CYS A 69 1.62 9.70 1.17
N TYR A 70 1.43 9.53 2.49
CA TYR A 70 0.10 9.38 3.11
C TYR A 70 -0.80 10.60 2.90
N SER A 71 -0.26 11.82 2.92
CA SER A 71 -1.08 13.02 2.65
C SER A 71 -1.62 13.03 1.23
N SER A 72 -0.78 12.67 0.24
CA SER A 72 -1.21 12.59 -1.16
C SER A 72 -2.21 11.45 -1.38
N LEU A 73 -1.95 10.29 -0.76
CA LEU A 73 -2.83 9.14 -0.83
C LEU A 73 -4.21 9.41 -0.23
N ALA A 74 -4.25 10.04 0.95
CA ALA A 74 -5.51 10.39 1.62
C ALA A 74 -6.40 11.26 0.72
N ASN A 75 -5.83 12.30 0.09
CA ASN A 75 -6.56 13.17 -0.83
C ASN A 75 -7.11 12.40 -2.04
N GLN A 76 -6.31 11.50 -2.63
CA GLN A 76 -6.73 10.70 -3.78
C GLN A 76 -7.86 9.73 -3.42
N VAL A 77 -7.77 9.07 -2.25
CA VAL A 77 -8.77 8.13 -1.76
C VAL A 77 -10.07 8.87 -1.39
N GLU A 78 -9.98 10.00 -0.70
CA GLU A 78 -11.15 10.82 -0.36
C GLU A 78 -11.88 11.30 -1.62
N ALA A 79 -11.14 11.82 -2.61
CA ALA A 79 -11.71 12.24 -3.88
C ALA A 79 -12.40 11.08 -4.62
N TYR A 80 -11.75 9.92 -4.69
CA TYR A 80 -12.32 8.73 -5.32
C TYR A 80 -13.61 8.27 -4.61
N LEU A 81 -13.59 8.16 -3.28
CA LEU A 81 -14.75 7.75 -2.50
C LEU A 81 -15.90 8.75 -2.58
N GLY A 82 -15.62 10.05 -2.69
CA GLY A 82 -16.63 11.08 -2.93
C GLY A 82 -17.34 10.93 -4.27
N VAL A 83 -16.63 10.49 -5.32
CA VAL A 83 -17.22 10.24 -6.65
C VAL A 83 -18.16 9.03 -6.64
N ILE A 84 -17.81 7.98 -5.89
CA ILE A 84 -18.56 6.72 -5.89
C ILE A 84 -19.60 6.60 -4.75
N GLY A 85 -19.77 7.64 -3.92
CA GLY A 85 -20.68 7.60 -2.76
C GLY A 85 -20.23 6.61 -1.68
N GLY A 86 -18.93 6.62 -1.37
CA GLY A 86 -18.28 5.68 -0.45
C GLY A 86 -18.10 6.21 0.98
N GLU A 87 -19.07 6.93 1.55
CA GLU A 87 -18.90 7.66 2.81
C GLU A 87 -18.55 6.75 4.00
N ALA A 88 -19.10 5.53 4.02
CA ALA A 88 -18.79 4.54 5.06
C ALA A 88 -17.32 4.08 5.00
N LEU A 89 -16.79 3.87 3.78
CA LEU A 89 -15.38 3.56 3.58
C LEU A 89 -14.50 4.78 3.90
N ALA A 90 -14.91 5.99 3.53
CA ALA A 90 -14.12 7.20 3.78
C ALA A 90 -13.88 7.41 5.28
N LYS A 91 -14.93 7.24 6.10
CA LYS A 91 -14.82 7.31 7.57
C LYS A 91 -13.84 6.30 8.16
N ARG A 92 -13.65 5.15 7.49
CA ARG A 92 -12.77 4.08 7.94
C ARG A 92 -11.33 4.24 7.43
N LEU A 93 -11.17 4.66 6.18
CA LEU A 93 -9.87 4.65 5.48
C LEU A 93 -9.14 5.99 5.56
N VAL A 94 -9.88 7.09 5.70
CA VAL A 94 -9.33 8.44 5.78
C VAL A 94 -9.94 9.25 6.94
N PRO A 95 -9.95 8.72 8.18
CA PRO A 95 -10.53 9.42 9.32
C PRO A 95 -9.85 10.78 9.54
N GLY A 96 -10.61 11.87 9.45
CA GLY A 96 -10.08 13.23 9.59
C GLY A 96 -9.11 13.63 8.46
N ALA A 97 -9.33 13.13 7.24
CA ALA A 97 -8.49 13.35 6.05
C ALA A 97 -7.05 12.83 6.18
N GLN A 98 -6.82 11.83 7.03
CA GLN A 98 -5.54 11.15 7.20
C GLN A 98 -5.66 9.69 6.80
N TRP A 99 -4.74 9.20 5.97
CA TRP A 99 -4.71 7.81 5.56
C TRP A 99 -4.48 6.88 6.76
N ASP A 100 -5.35 5.88 6.92
CA ASP A 100 -5.22 4.84 7.93
C ASP A 100 -4.89 3.48 7.28
N PRO A 101 -3.61 3.05 7.29
CA PRO A 101 -3.23 1.75 6.73
C PRO A 101 -3.85 0.58 7.50
N PHE A 102 -4.10 0.73 8.81
CA PHE A 102 -4.72 -0.31 9.63
C PHE A 102 -6.21 -0.45 9.28
N GLY A 103 -6.90 0.68 9.13
CA GLY A 103 -8.26 0.73 8.63
C GLY A 103 -8.42 0.06 7.26
N PHE A 104 -7.42 0.21 6.37
CA PHE A 104 -7.43 -0.45 5.06
C PHE A 104 -7.17 -1.97 5.16
N VAL A 105 -6.24 -2.42 6.01
CA VAL A 105 -6.08 -3.87 6.29
C VAL A 105 -7.41 -4.47 6.75
N ASP A 106 -8.08 -3.85 7.73
CA ASP A 106 -9.32 -4.37 8.27
C ASP A 106 -10.46 -4.34 7.22
N ALA A 107 -10.45 -3.37 6.31
CA ALA A 107 -11.44 -3.27 5.24
C ALA A 107 -11.28 -4.40 4.21
N VAL A 108 -10.03 -4.74 3.84
CA VAL A 108 -9.72 -5.87 2.97
C VAL A 108 -10.07 -7.20 3.64
N GLU A 109 -9.73 -7.38 4.91
CA GLU A 109 -10.12 -8.57 5.69
C GLU A 109 -11.65 -8.75 5.71
N SER A 110 -12.39 -7.68 6.01
CA SER A 110 -13.86 -7.72 5.99
C SER A 110 -14.40 -8.09 4.61
N ALA A 111 -13.85 -7.54 3.53
CA ALA A 111 -14.27 -7.81 2.17
C ALA A 111 -14.01 -9.26 1.74
N MET A 112 -12.93 -9.87 2.22
CA MET A 112 -12.66 -11.30 2.00
C MET A 112 -13.72 -12.21 2.63
N HIS A 113 -14.38 -11.76 3.70
CA HIS A 113 -15.46 -12.52 4.35
C HIS A 113 -16.84 -12.25 3.77
N ASN A 114 -17.14 -11.01 3.36
CA ASN A 114 -18.50 -10.61 3.00
C ASN A 114 -18.69 -10.24 1.52
N GLY A 115 -17.61 -10.16 0.73
CA GLY A 115 -17.64 -9.81 -0.69
C GLY A 115 -18.06 -8.38 -1.01
N GLN A 116 -18.15 -7.50 -0.01
CA GLN A 116 -18.58 -6.11 -0.19
C GLN A 116 -17.42 -5.21 -0.57
N HIS A 117 -17.70 -4.19 -1.37
CA HIS A 117 -16.75 -3.12 -1.73
C HIS A 117 -15.47 -3.57 -2.46
N VAL A 118 -15.42 -4.80 -2.99
CA VAL A 118 -14.22 -5.38 -3.62
C VAL A 118 -13.63 -4.44 -4.69
N ASP A 119 -14.44 -3.98 -5.64
CA ASP A 119 -13.98 -3.09 -6.72
C ASP A 119 -13.40 -1.77 -6.19
N ALA A 120 -14.01 -1.20 -5.15
CA ALA A 120 -13.54 0.03 -4.52
C ALA A 120 -12.20 -0.19 -3.80
N LEU A 121 -12.06 -1.29 -3.06
CA LEU A 121 -10.84 -1.63 -2.34
C LEU A 121 -9.69 -1.98 -3.28
N GLN A 122 -9.96 -2.63 -4.41
CA GLN A 122 -8.97 -2.87 -5.47
C GLN A 122 -8.47 -1.56 -6.08
N ASN A 123 -9.37 -0.61 -6.36
CA ASN A 123 -8.95 0.69 -6.87
C ASN A 123 -8.15 1.50 -5.82
N ILE A 124 -8.51 1.40 -4.54
CA ILE A 124 -7.75 2.03 -3.45
C ILE A 124 -6.37 1.38 -3.28
N GLN A 125 -6.26 0.06 -3.41
CA GLN A 125 -4.98 -0.66 -3.44
C GLN A 125 -4.07 -0.15 -4.56
N ARG A 126 -4.64 0.13 -5.74
CA ARG A 126 -3.91 0.74 -6.85
C ARG A 126 -3.40 2.14 -6.49
N LEU A 127 -4.25 3.00 -5.96
CA LEU A 127 -3.86 4.36 -5.55
C LEU A 127 -2.75 4.35 -4.48
N GLU A 128 -2.85 3.45 -3.50
CA GLU A 128 -1.83 3.26 -2.46
C GLU A 128 -0.49 2.84 -3.07
N PHE A 129 -0.51 1.86 -3.98
CA PHE A 129 0.70 1.38 -4.65
C PHE A 129 1.34 2.46 -5.53
N GLU A 130 0.55 3.16 -6.36
CA GLU A 130 1.02 4.27 -7.20
C GLU A 130 1.62 5.40 -6.37
N SER A 131 1.00 5.74 -5.23
CA SER A 131 1.47 6.81 -4.34
C SER A 131 2.80 6.46 -3.66
N LEU A 132 2.98 5.20 -3.26
CA LEU A 132 4.24 4.69 -2.72
C LEU A 132 5.34 4.67 -3.78
N VAL A 133 5.06 4.14 -4.97
CA VAL A 133 6.06 4.08 -6.04
C VAL A 133 6.50 5.48 -6.47
N ALA A 134 5.56 6.42 -6.59
CA ALA A 134 5.87 7.81 -6.90
C ALA A 134 6.80 8.47 -5.85
N SER A 135 6.71 8.11 -4.57
CA SER A 135 7.50 8.78 -3.53
C SER A 135 8.99 8.45 -3.55
N PHE A 136 9.38 7.32 -4.15
CA PHE A 136 10.80 6.93 -4.25
C PHE A 136 11.34 6.90 -5.70
N LEU A 137 10.48 7.10 -6.71
CA LEU A 137 10.90 7.26 -8.12
C LEU A 137 10.96 8.72 -8.60
N ALA A 138 10.45 9.67 -7.82
CA ALA A 138 10.46 11.10 -8.13
C ALA A 138 11.86 11.74 -8.02
#